data_AF-A0A7S0H0Q7-F1
#
_entry.id   AF-A0A7S0H0Q7-F1
#
_cell.length_a   1.000
_cell.length_b   1.000
_cell.length_c   1.000
_cell.angle_alpha   90.00
_cell.angle_beta   90.00
_cell.angle_gamma   90.00
#
_symmetry.space_group_name_H-M   'P 1'
#
loop_
_entity.id
_entity.type
_entity.pdbx_description
1 polymer ?
#
loop_
_entity_poly.entity_id
_entity_poly.type
_entity_poly.pdbx_seq_one_letter_code
_entity_poly.pdbx_strand_id
1 'polypeptide(L)'
;MPNSSRNGKHVDLLWGMYGYRVSKSAFETVVKTLGDDPGKIFWKKRGRIEIRPLDRLLPRLIIASEGKCRLCRCPALVRMPPGHLASTIHQQYDIRYFQASCLQLSLTGRTWNDIYLTNKEREAVPAILAKNSPPKVPNLEVIFDEKGFLVIPFVDRNRNVSNQEGGPSKRRKKVLDIPMIEVDTYDEVKRAISVILTTSPLPSCPSTAVIEYTLQTMAKFAPALVSVPLIVTCDGTKVSSENKYRRGEITEDRAKAYKGYKDNLRTLSASQKGVWQNSKIVELTTRNGFGFAVKEGLKYVTTPLVLVLQHDRTFMRDFDLLAVCKAVSRREDMNYVLLQTSSTLNYSNLIPTLLNKNGNKAITSGAEVKHRVEFGSKFLPNVQWFDSTHICKTKWYKKFVFDRRKRLVSRGGFIECTFGQIQLADFREKGLKAVNYWGTWLLDDLQERCVGHVNGRRALTLAQKKDIENTSRAMKGEHLKKDESHESESDMRLVVQMRNESNNEKKN
;
A
#
# COMPACT_ATOMS: atom_id res chain seq x y z
N MET A 1 31.40 37.60 10.31
CA MET A 1 30.85 38.88 9.77
C MET A 1 30.98 38.88 8.26
N PRO A 2 30.23 39.70 7.51
CA PRO A 2 30.61 40.04 6.14
C PRO A 2 31.74 41.08 6.17
N ASN A 3 32.77 40.90 5.33
CA ASN A 3 33.45 42.02 4.67
C ASN A 3 34.36 41.53 3.53
N SER A 4 34.60 42.44 2.59
CA SER A 4 35.20 42.24 1.27
C SER A 4 36.71 42.02 1.23
N SER A 5 37.16 41.15 0.32
CA SER A 5 38.21 41.44 -0.70
C SER A 5 38.40 40.17 -1.55
N ARG A 6 38.19 40.21 -2.87
CA ARG A 6 39.15 40.68 -3.88
C ARG A 6 40.58 40.17 -3.65
N ASN A 7 40.80 38.89 -3.96
CA ASN A 7 41.97 38.40 -4.71
C ASN A 7 41.64 37.03 -5.31
N GLY A 8 42.00 36.82 -6.58
CA GLY A 8 41.41 35.76 -7.40
C GLY A 8 41.76 34.34 -6.94
N LYS A 9 40.74 33.54 -6.65
CA LYS A 9 40.81 32.07 -6.62
C LYS A 9 39.52 31.48 -7.20
N HIS A 10 39.65 30.52 -8.12
CA HIS A 10 38.55 29.70 -8.64
C HIS A 10 37.92 28.89 -7.47
N VAL A 11 36.71 29.27 -7.05
CA VAL A 11 35.93 28.74 -5.91
C VAL A 11 34.46 29.11 -6.20
N ASP A 12 33.42 28.28 -6.19
CA ASP A 12 33.23 26.81 -6.11
C ASP A 12 31.95 26.46 -6.93
N LEU A 13 31.52 25.18 -7.01
CA LEU A 13 30.14 24.82 -7.37
C LEU A 13 29.35 24.31 -6.15
N LEU A 14 28.02 24.50 -6.13
CA LEU A 14 27.13 24.04 -5.04
C LEU A 14 25.90 23.22 -5.52
N TRP A 15 25.25 22.51 -4.59
CA TRP A 15 24.79 21.14 -4.83
C TRP A 15 23.36 20.81 -4.37
N GLY A 16 22.88 19.64 -4.79
CA GLY A 16 21.69 18.98 -4.25
C GLY A 16 20.44 19.05 -5.13
N MET A 17 20.21 18.01 -5.94
CA MET A 17 18.93 17.81 -6.62
C MET A 17 18.30 16.47 -6.25
N TYR A 18 17.07 16.50 -5.74
CA TYR A 18 16.16 15.37 -5.86
C TYR A 18 15.19 15.65 -7.00
N GLY A 19 15.16 14.78 -7.99
CA GLY A 19 13.97 14.63 -8.82
C GLY A 19 13.88 15.44 -10.12
N TYR A 20 14.92 16.12 -10.61
CA TYR A 20 14.85 16.79 -11.93
C TYR A 20 16.06 16.53 -12.83
N ARG A 21 15.82 16.54 -14.15
CA ARG A 21 16.82 16.77 -15.21
C ARG A 21 16.61 18.17 -15.79
N VAL A 22 17.70 18.83 -16.14
CA VAL A 22 17.71 20.14 -16.81
C VAL A 22 18.39 20.04 -18.18
N SER A 23 18.09 20.98 -19.09
CA SER A 23 18.83 21.16 -20.35
C SER A 23 20.25 21.63 -20.08
N LYS A 24 21.14 21.48 -21.08
CA LYS A 24 22.52 21.98 -21.02
C LYS A 24 22.59 23.46 -20.57
N SER A 25 21.84 24.35 -21.21
CA SER A 25 21.77 25.78 -20.86
C SER A 25 21.34 26.05 -19.41
N ALA A 26 20.36 25.31 -18.89
CA ALA A 26 19.91 25.45 -17.50
C ALA A 26 20.92 24.86 -16.52
N PHE A 27 21.59 23.75 -16.86
CA PHE A 27 22.68 23.21 -16.05
C PHE A 27 23.82 24.22 -15.94
N GLU A 28 24.29 24.75 -17.07
CA GLU A 28 25.35 25.76 -17.15
C GLU A 28 24.96 27.06 -16.42
N THR A 29 23.72 27.52 -16.55
CA THR A 29 23.25 28.74 -15.85
C THR A 29 23.09 28.55 -14.35
N VAL A 30 22.66 27.36 -13.89
CA VAL A 30 22.64 27.02 -12.46
C VAL A 30 24.08 26.97 -11.94
N VAL A 31 24.96 26.21 -12.60
CA VAL A 31 26.39 26.12 -12.30
C VAL A 31 27.04 27.51 -12.19
N LYS A 32 26.81 28.40 -13.17
CA LYS A 32 27.30 29.78 -13.16
C LYS A 32 26.72 30.62 -12.01
N THR A 33 25.39 30.67 -11.90
CA THR A 33 24.72 31.54 -10.90
C THR A 33 25.08 31.16 -9.46
N LEU A 34 25.30 29.87 -9.19
CA LEU A 34 25.69 29.38 -7.87
C LEU A 34 27.17 29.60 -7.57
N GLY A 35 28.03 29.66 -8.60
CA GLY A 35 29.42 30.08 -8.46
C GLY A 35 29.56 31.59 -8.22
N ASP A 36 28.80 32.40 -8.95
CA ASP A 36 28.86 33.87 -8.87
C ASP A 36 28.31 34.43 -7.54
N ASP A 37 27.27 33.81 -6.96
CA ASP A 37 26.64 34.24 -5.71
C ASP A 37 26.00 33.05 -4.96
N PRO A 38 26.78 32.32 -4.13
CA PRO A 38 26.25 31.23 -3.31
C PRO A 38 25.24 31.74 -2.25
N GLY A 39 25.25 33.04 -1.92
CA GLY A 39 24.32 33.69 -0.99
C GLY A 39 22.85 33.56 -1.40
N LYS A 40 22.57 33.46 -2.71
CA LYS A 40 21.21 33.21 -3.25
C LYS A 40 20.59 31.89 -2.79
N ILE A 41 21.41 30.89 -2.46
CA ILE A 41 20.94 29.59 -1.94
C ILE A 41 20.58 29.69 -0.46
N PHE A 42 21.11 30.66 0.28
CA PHE A 42 20.85 30.81 1.70
C PHE A 42 19.71 31.80 1.99
N TRP A 43 19.02 31.61 3.11
CA TRP A 43 18.07 32.58 3.64
C TRP A 43 18.19 32.69 5.16
N LYS A 44 18.00 33.90 5.69
CA LYS A 44 18.08 34.17 7.12
C LYS A 44 16.68 34.09 7.72
N LYS A 45 16.45 33.14 8.62
CA LYS A 45 15.17 32.92 9.29
C LYS A 45 15.39 32.94 10.80
N ARG A 46 14.78 33.91 11.50
CA ARG A 46 14.92 34.10 12.97
C ARG A 46 16.39 34.02 13.44
N GLY A 47 17.26 34.80 12.81
CA GLY A 47 18.70 34.85 13.12
C GLY A 47 19.55 33.70 12.58
N ARG A 48 18.96 32.54 12.25
CA ARG A 48 19.67 31.38 11.70
C ARG A 48 19.79 31.46 10.18
N ILE A 49 20.91 30.97 9.63
CA ILE A 49 21.10 30.80 8.19
C ILE A 49 20.61 29.40 7.83
N GLU A 50 19.59 29.32 6.98
CA GLU A 50 19.04 28.07 6.43
C GLU A 50 19.34 27.98 4.93
N ILE A 51 19.33 26.75 4.38
CA ILE A 51 19.39 26.50 2.94
C ILE A 51 17.98 26.65 2.35
N ARG A 52 17.84 27.43 1.28
CA ARG A 52 16.59 27.51 0.49
C ARG A 52 16.40 26.20 -0.28
N PRO A 53 15.21 25.58 -0.25
CA PRO A 53 14.91 24.46 -1.12
C PRO A 53 15.13 24.83 -2.58
N LEU A 54 15.88 24.00 -3.33
CA LEU A 54 16.21 24.29 -4.72
C LEU A 54 14.95 24.40 -5.60
N ASP A 55 13.84 23.77 -5.23
CA ASP A 55 12.53 23.92 -5.88
C ASP A 55 12.03 25.38 -5.96
N ARG A 56 12.52 26.27 -5.08
CA ARG A 56 12.23 27.72 -5.10
C ARG A 56 13.21 28.54 -5.93
N LEU A 57 14.38 27.97 -6.24
CA LEU A 57 15.46 28.61 -6.99
C LEU A 57 15.42 28.20 -8.46
N LEU A 58 15.31 26.89 -8.70
CA LEU A 58 15.42 26.25 -10.02
C LEU A 58 14.45 26.83 -11.06
N PRO A 59 13.14 27.06 -10.78
CA PRO A 59 12.23 27.61 -11.79
C PRO A 59 12.68 28.98 -12.31
N ARG A 60 13.23 29.83 -11.44
CA ARG A 60 13.74 31.16 -11.81
C ARG A 60 14.99 31.07 -12.67
N LEU A 61 15.90 30.14 -12.35
CA LEU A 61 17.14 29.93 -13.11
C LEU A 61 16.88 29.26 -14.47
N ILE A 62 15.88 28.36 -14.55
CA ILE A 62 15.43 27.75 -15.81
C ILE A 62 14.83 28.81 -16.73
N ILE A 63 13.97 29.69 -16.19
CA ILE A 63 13.36 30.79 -16.97
C ILE A 63 14.45 31.76 -17.45
N ALA A 64 15.38 32.15 -16.58
CA ALA A 64 16.48 33.07 -16.92
C ALA A 64 17.52 32.49 -17.91
N SER A 65 17.47 31.19 -18.22
CA SER A 65 18.38 30.51 -19.14
C SER A 65 17.70 29.98 -20.41
N GLU A 66 16.42 30.33 -20.62
CA GLU A 66 15.53 29.70 -21.62
C GLU A 66 15.56 28.15 -21.58
N GLY A 67 15.84 27.61 -20.40
CA GLY A 67 16.15 26.21 -20.22
C GLY A 67 14.91 25.34 -20.15
N LYS A 68 15.12 24.02 -20.20
CA LYS A 68 14.06 23.02 -20.04
C LYS A 68 14.33 22.20 -18.79
N CYS A 69 13.28 21.82 -18.07
CA CYS A 69 13.36 21.01 -16.87
C CYS A 69 12.29 19.93 -16.84
N ARG A 70 12.62 18.74 -16.33
CA ARG A 70 11.71 17.58 -16.26
C ARG A 70 11.87 16.82 -14.96
N LEU A 71 10.76 16.49 -14.31
CA LEU A 71 10.72 15.59 -13.16
C LEU A 71 11.22 14.18 -13.54
N CYS A 72 12.17 13.65 -12.77
CA CYS A 72 12.92 12.42 -13.07
C CYS A 72 13.05 11.52 -11.83
N ARG A 73 13.06 10.19 -12.04
CA ARG A 73 13.20 9.20 -10.96
C ARG A 73 14.64 8.99 -10.46
N CYS A 74 15.62 9.55 -11.15
CA CYS A 74 17.04 9.44 -10.84
C CYS A 74 17.62 10.87 -10.87
N PRO A 75 18.31 11.32 -9.80
CA PRO A 75 18.85 12.68 -9.75
C PRO A 75 20.06 12.84 -10.66
N ALA A 76 20.26 14.07 -11.14
CA ALA A 76 21.30 14.42 -12.11
C ALA A 76 22.35 15.39 -11.54
N LEU A 77 22.50 15.50 -10.21
CA LEU A 77 23.45 16.42 -9.57
C LEU A 77 23.96 15.90 -8.22
N VAL A 78 25.18 16.35 -7.90
CA VAL A 78 26.08 15.94 -6.81
C VAL A 78 25.40 16.05 -5.45
N ARG A 79 25.82 15.18 -4.53
CA ARG A 79 25.48 15.17 -3.11
C ARG A 79 26.72 14.96 -2.24
N MET A 80 26.71 15.64 -1.10
CA MET A 80 27.69 15.60 -0.03
C MET A 80 28.08 14.18 0.45
N PRO A 81 29.29 13.97 1.01
CA PRO A 81 29.74 12.68 1.53
C PRO A 81 28.85 12.12 2.66
N PRO A 82 28.67 10.78 2.75
CA PRO A 82 27.86 10.17 3.81
C PRO A 82 28.57 10.26 5.16
N GLY A 83 27.96 10.94 6.13
CA GLY A 83 28.48 11.04 7.50
C GLY A 83 28.16 12.35 8.23
N HIS A 84 27.92 13.45 7.50
CA HIS A 84 27.63 14.75 8.10
C HIS A 84 26.23 15.31 7.75
N LEU A 85 25.69 15.00 6.56
CA LEU A 85 24.27 15.20 6.22
C LEU A 85 23.72 13.92 5.56
N ALA A 86 23.53 12.90 6.40
CA ALA A 86 22.78 11.71 6.02
C ALA A 86 21.33 12.12 5.65
N SER A 87 20.75 11.48 4.64
CA SER A 87 19.38 11.85 4.23
C SER A 87 18.42 11.37 5.29
N THR A 88 17.69 12.29 5.92
CA THR A 88 16.66 11.95 6.92
C THR A 88 15.51 11.11 6.36
N ILE A 89 15.45 10.93 5.04
CA ILE A 89 14.37 10.24 4.31
C ILE A 89 14.89 9.03 3.51
N HIS A 90 16.15 9.06 3.04
CA HIS A 90 16.67 8.16 2.00
C HIS A 90 18.10 7.62 2.26
N GLN A 91 18.48 7.41 3.52
CA GLN A 91 19.82 6.94 3.96
C GLN A 91 20.39 5.79 3.12
N GLN A 92 19.56 4.82 2.71
CA GLN A 92 19.98 3.64 1.94
C GLN A 92 20.55 3.95 0.55
N TYR A 93 20.46 5.19 0.08
CA TYR A 93 21.00 5.64 -1.20
C TYR A 93 22.21 6.58 -1.07
N ASP A 94 22.59 6.97 0.15
CA ASP A 94 23.62 7.98 0.41
C ASP A 94 24.98 7.64 -0.23
N ILE A 95 25.43 6.39 -0.09
CA ILE A 95 26.67 5.88 -0.73
C ILE A 95 26.59 5.98 -2.27
N ARG A 96 25.43 5.71 -2.87
CA ARG A 96 25.26 5.77 -4.33
C ARG A 96 25.23 7.20 -4.85
N TYR A 97 24.69 8.14 -4.08
CA TYR A 97 24.76 9.55 -4.42
C TYR A 97 26.19 10.09 -4.32
N PHE A 98 26.95 9.67 -3.32
CA PHE A 98 28.39 9.98 -3.22
C PHE A 98 29.18 9.43 -4.43
N GLN A 99 28.87 8.24 -4.91
CA GLN A 99 29.47 7.70 -6.15
C GLN A 99 29.11 8.52 -7.40
N ALA A 100 27.84 8.93 -7.54
CA ALA A 100 27.42 9.83 -8.63
C ALA A 100 28.12 11.20 -8.56
N SER A 101 28.40 11.67 -7.34
CA SER A 101 29.10 12.92 -7.06
C SER A 101 30.55 12.89 -7.54
N CYS A 102 31.29 11.85 -7.18
CA CYS A 102 32.66 11.64 -7.66
C CYS A 102 32.72 11.61 -9.19
N LEU A 103 31.77 10.91 -9.84
CA LEU A 103 31.69 10.85 -11.30
C LEU A 103 31.45 12.24 -11.92
N GLN A 104 30.50 13.01 -11.40
CA GLN A 104 30.18 14.34 -11.92
C GLN A 104 31.31 15.36 -11.73
N LEU A 105 32.06 15.27 -10.64
CA LEU A 105 33.28 16.06 -10.45
C LEU A 105 34.33 15.69 -11.51
N SER A 106 34.62 14.39 -11.69
CA SER A 106 35.55 13.96 -12.76
C SER A 106 35.13 14.38 -14.17
N LEU A 107 33.83 14.31 -14.49
CA LEU A 107 33.27 14.72 -15.79
C LEU A 107 33.32 16.24 -16.04
N THR A 108 33.56 17.04 -15.00
CA THR A 108 33.70 18.51 -15.11
C THR A 108 35.14 18.99 -14.91
N GLY A 109 36.11 18.06 -14.86
CA GLY A 109 37.52 18.38 -14.58
C GLY A 109 37.76 18.88 -13.15
N ARG A 110 36.85 18.59 -12.22
CA ARG A 110 36.84 19.09 -10.84
C ARG A 110 37.08 17.97 -9.84
N THR A 111 37.48 18.37 -8.64
CA THR A 111 37.75 17.50 -7.48
C THR A 111 36.90 17.94 -6.29
N TRP A 112 36.97 17.20 -5.19
CA TRP A 112 36.35 17.60 -3.92
C TRP A 112 36.99 18.86 -3.27
N ASN A 113 38.14 19.33 -3.78
CA ASN A 113 38.72 20.61 -3.36
C ASN A 113 38.08 21.82 -4.06
N ASP A 114 37.50 21.61 -5.25
CA ASP A 114 36.83 22.61 -6.09
C ASP A 114 35.33 22.75 -5.76
N ILE A 115 34.98 22.41 -4.51
CA ILE A 115 33.63 22.44 -3.98
C ILE A 115 33.65 22.99 -2.55
N TYR A 116 32.63 23.77 -2.20
CA TYR A 116 32.54 24.34 -0.86
C TYR A 116 32.20 23.25 0.16
N LEU A 117 33.16 22.97 1.03
CA LEU A 117 33.07 22.09 2.19
C LEU A 117 33.54 22.85 3.42
N THR A 118 32.86 22.65 4.55
CA THR A 118 33.42 23.04 5.85
C THR A 118 34.70 22.26 6.13
N ASN A 119 35.59 22.79 6.99
CA ASN A 119 36.88 22.14 7.30
C ASN A 119 36.70 20.67 7.71
N LYS A 120 35.73 20.41 8.61
CA LYS A 120 35.36 19.06 9.07
C LYS A 120 34.91 18.12 7.95
N GLU A 121 34.20 18.63 6.95
CA GLU A 121 33.78 17.83 5.79
C GLU A 121 34.95 17.57 4.83
N ARG A 122 35.82 18.56 4.63
CA ARG A 122 37.03 18.45 3.80
C ARG A 122 38.00 17.40 4.36
N GLU A 123 38.17 17.36 5.69
CA GLU A 123 38.95 16.35 6.42
C GLU A 123 38.34 14.94 6.31
N ALA A 124 37.01 14.80 6.21
CA ALA A 124 36.34 13.51 6.13
C ALA A 124 36.38 12.87 4.72
N VAL A 125 36.52 13.66 3.65
CA VAL A 125 36.50 13.17 2.26
C VAL A 125 37.51 12.04 1.98
N PRO A 126 38.81 12.14 2.36
CA PRO A 126 39.79 11.09 2.10
C PRO A 126 39.42 9.74 2.75
N ALA A 127 38.97 9.76 4.00
CA ALA A 127 38.56 8.55 4.73
C ALA A 127 37.31 7.90 4.10
N ILE A 128 36.36 8.72 3.63
CA ILE A 128 35.14 8.23 2.96
C ILE A 128 35.46 7.65 1.58
N LEU A 129 36.38 8.28 0.82
CA LEU A 129 36.88 7.77 -0.46
C LEU A 129 37.63 6.45 -0.30
N ALA A 130 38.50 6.32 0.71
CA ALA A 130 39.22 5.09 1.00
C ALA A 130 38.28 3.93 1.38
N LYS A 131 37.22 4.22 2.15
CA LYS A 131 36.23 3.22 2.59
C LYS A 131 35.19 2.86 1.53
N ASN A 132 34.95 3.74 0.55
CA ASN A 132 33.92 3.60 -0.48
C ASN A 132 34.51 3.90 -1.86
N SER A 133 35.60 3.23 -2.22
CA SER A 133 36.35 3.49 -3.45
C SER A 133 35.41 3.66 -4.65
N PRO A 134 35.50 4.78 -5.40
CA PRO A 134 34.67 4.96 -6.58
C PRO A 134 34.94 3.81 -7.56
N PRO A 135 33.90 3.28 -8.25
CA PRO A 135 34.11 2.23 -9.23
C PRO A 135 35.08 2.73 -10.31
N LYS A 136 36.06 1.90 -10.73
CA LYS A 136 36.92 2.22 -11.88
C LYS A 136 36.03 2.60 -13.07
N VAL A 137 36.17 3.84 -13.52
CA VAL A 137 35.32 4.43 -14.56
C VAL A 137 35.96 4.09 -15.92
N PRO A 138 35.32 3.29 -16.80
CA PRO A 138 35.73 3.25 -18.20
C PRO A 138 35.42 4.61 -18.83
N ASN A 139 36.22 5.09 -19.78
CA ASN A 139 36.05 6.39 -20.44
C ASN A 139 34.58 6.62 -20.83
N LEU A 140 33.92 7.53 -20.12
CA LEU A 140 32.49 7.81 -20.22
C LEU A 140 32.35 9.29 -20.56
N GLU A 141 32.02 9.59 -21.82
CA GLU A 141 31.72 10.94 -22.25
C GLU A 141 30.40 11.45 -21.63
N VAL A 142 30.25 12.77 -21.58
CA VAL A 142 28.99 13.41 -21.14
C VAL A 142 27.96 13.31 -22.26
N ILE A 143 27.07 12.33 -22.16
CA ILE A 143 26.00 12.11 -23.15
C ILE A 143 24.79 13.01 -22.82
N PHE A 144 24.30 13.73 -23.81
CA PHE A 144 22.97 14.35 -23.78
C PHE A 144 22.01 13.49 -24.60
N ASP A 145 20.75 13.37 -24.18
CA ASP A 145 19.74 12.73 -25.05
C ASP A 145 19.43 13.61 -26.27
N GLU A 146 18.81 13.01 -27.29
CA GLU A 146 18.31 13.66 -28.52
C GLU A 146 17.41 14.89 -28.25
N LYS A 147 17.00 15.11 -26.99
CA LYS A 147 16.12 16.20 -26.55
C LYS A 147 16.87 17.24 -25.71
N GLY A 148 18.21 17.16 -25.66
CA GLY A 148 19.11 18.13 -25.04
C GLY A 148 19.21 18.04 -23.51
N PHE A 149 18.74 16.95 -22.89
CA PHE A 149 18.85 16.75 -21.44
C PHE A 149 20.07 15.90 -21.08
N LEU A 150 20.71 16.25 -19.96
CA LEU A 150 21.85 15.49 -19.42
C LEU A 150 21.47 14.04 -19.12
N VAL A 151 22.23 13.08 -19.66
CA VAL A 151 22.10 11.65 -19.39
C VAL A 151 23.37 11.14 -18.72
N ILE A 152 23.21 10.61 -17.50
CA ILE A 152 24.28 9.87 -16.82
C ILE A 152 24.08 8.38 -17.17
N PRO A 153 25.04 7.72 -17.85
CA PRO A 153 24.89 6.32 -18.24
C PRO A 153 24.77 5.40 -17.03
N PHE A 154 23.56 4.89 -16.80
CA PHE A 154 23.27 4.01 -15.66
C PHE A 154 23.60 2.56 -16.03
N VAL A 155 24.80 2.09 -15.65
CA VAL A 155 25.16 0.67 -15.78
C VAL A 155 24.40 -0.14 -14.72
N ASP A 156 23.19 -0.58 -15.07
CA ASP A 156 22.43 -1.57 -14.31
C ASP A 156 23.15 -2.92 -14.40
N ARG A 157 23.98 -3.25 -13.41
CA ARG A 157 24.72 -4.53 -13.32
C ARG A 157 23.83 -5.79 -13.33
N ASN A 158 22.50 -5.66 -13.38
CA ASN A 158 21.58 -6.79 -13.55
C ASN A 158 21.08 -7.02 -14.99
N ARG A 159 21.49 -6.20 -15.99
CA ARG A 159 21.03 -6.36 -17.38
C ARG A 159 21.99 -7.02 -18.36
N ASN A 160 23.30 -6.81 -18.27
CA ASN A 160 24.26 -7.40 -19.22
C ASN A 160 25.02 -8.58 -18.63
N VAL A 161 24.41 -9.77 -18.73
CA VAL A 161 25.14 -11.02 -18.99
C VAL A 161 24.34 -11.76 -20.07
N SER A 162 24.92 -11.85 -21.26
CA SER A 162 24.49 -12.70 -22.37
C SER A 162 25.74 -13.36 -22.94
N ASN A 163 25.63 -14.64 -23.28
CA ASN A 163 26.57 -15.41 -24.08
C ASN A 163 27.95 -15.68 -23.47
N GLN A 164 28.00 -16.58 -22.49
CA GLN A 164 28.98 -17.69 -22.49
C GLN A 164 28.27 -18.96 -21.98
N GLU A 165 28.71 -20.12 -22.48
CA GLU A 165 28.07 -21.42 -22.27
C GLU A 165 28.48 -22.06 -20.93
N GLY A 166 27.64 -22.96 -20.40
CA GLY A 166 27.99 -23.84 -19.25
C GLY A 166 27.90 -23.21 -17.86
N GLY A 167 26.79 -23.43 -17.14
CA GLY A 167 26.69 -23.14 -15.70
C GLY A 167 25.25 -23.01 -15.17
N PRO A 168 24.95 -23.42 -13.92
CA PRO A 168 23.58 -23.67 -13.47
C PRO A 168 22.74 -22.39 -13.32
N SER A 169 21.59 -22.37 -14.01
CA SER A 169 20.74 -21.19 -14.20
C SER A 169 20.05 -20.69 -12.92
N LYS A 170 20.42 -19.49 -12.45
CA LYS A 170 19.60 -18.72 -11.50
C LYS A 170 18.38 -18.15 -12.22
N ARG A 171 17.26 -18.90 -12.18
CA ARG A 171 15.97 -18.57 -12.80
C ARG A 171 15.56 -17.09 -12.63
N ARG A 172 15.75 -16.28 -13.68
CA ARG A 172 14.96 -15.05 -13.89
C ARG A 172 13.48 -15.46 -13.89
N LYS A 173 12.68 -15.00 -12.92
CA LYS A 173 11.23 -15.23 -12.94
C LYS A 173 10.63 -14.52 -14.16
N LYS A 174 10.40 -15.25 -15.26
CA LYS A 174 9.42 -14.87 -16.29
C LYS A 174 8.15 -14.48 -15.54
N VAL A 175 7.69 -13.25 -15.72
CA VAL A 175 6.29 -12.95 -15.44
C VAL A 175 5.53 -13.74 -16.49
N LEU A 176 4.84 -14.80 -16.07
CA LEU A 176 3.92 -15.52 -16.94
C LEU A 176 2.89 -14.49 -17.41
N ASP A 177 2.91 -14.17 -18.71
CA ASP A 177 1.75 -13.54 -19.32
C ASP A 177 0.67 -14.61 -19.37
N ILE A 178 -0.23 -14.51 -18.40
CA ILE A 178 -1.41 -15.36 -18.28
C ILE A 178 -2.32 -14.99 -19.45
N PRO A 179 -2.57 -15.89 -20.43
CA PRO A 179 -3.50 -15.62 -21.51
C PRO A 179 -4.89 -15.43 -20.93
N MET A 180 -5.68 -14.53 -21.52
CA MET A 180 -7.10 -14.47 -21.20
C MET A 180 -7.75 -15.72 -21.79
N ILE A 181 -8.62 -16.36 -21.01
CA ILE A 181 -9.49 -17.43 -21.49
C ILE A 181 -10.85 -16.77 -21.67
N GLU A 182 -11.41 -16.84 -22.87
CA GLU A 182 -12.82 -16.53 -23.06
C GLU A 182 -13.64 -17.59 -22.34
N VAL A 183 -14.59 -17.14 -21.52
CA VAL A 183 -15.43 -18.02 -20.72
C VAL A 183 -16.79 -18.08 -21.38
N ASP A 184 -17.21 -19.26 -21.84
CA ASP A 184 -18.59 -19.48 -22.27
C ASP A 184 -19.34 -20.54 -21.45
N THR A 185 -18.60 -21.46 -20.85
CA THR A 185 -19.09 -22.63 -20.12
C THR A 185 -18.57 -22.68 -18.68
N TYR A 186 -19.22 -23.46 -17.82
CA TYR A 186 -18.75 -23.69 -16.45
C TYR A 186 -17.39 -24.40 -16.38
N ASP A 187 -17.02 -25.20 -17.38
CA ASP A 187 -15.69 -25.83 -17.42
C ASP A 187 -14.58 -24.84 -17.79
N GLU A 188 -14.91 -23.79 -18.54
CA GLU A 188 -14.00 -22.66 -18.77
C GLU A 188 -13.89 -21.78 -17.53
N VAL A 189 -14.97 -21.56 -16.78
CA VAL A 189 -14.90 -20.90 -15.45
C VAL A 189 -13.86 -21.61 -14.57
N LYS A 190 -13.94 -22.95 -14.47
CA LYS A 190 -12.99 -23.76 -13.66
C LYS A 190 -11.53 -23.59 -14.09
N ARG A 191 -11.26 -23.41 -15.39
CA ARG A 191 -9.91 -23.14 -15.93
C ARG A 191 -9.49 -21.68 -15.82
N ALA A 192 -10.45 -20.75 -15.79
CA ALA A 192 -10.22 -19.31 -15.86
C ALA A 192 -10.04 -18.65 -14.49
N ILE A 193 -10.47 -19.25 -13.38
CA ILE A 193 -10.47 -18.62 -12.04
C ILE A 193 -9.64 -19.39 -11.00
N SER A 194 -9.06 -18.66 -10.04
CA SER A 194 -8.50 -19.20 -8.79
C SER A 194 -9.13 -18.45 -7.61
N VAL A 195 -9.24 -19.08 -6.45
CA VAL A 195 -9.67 -18.43 -5.21
C VAL A 195 -8.45 -18.04 -4.37
N ILE A 196 -8.35 -16.79 -3.93
CA ILE A 196 -7.47 -16.40 -2.81
C ILE A 196 -8.35 -16.21 -1.58
N LEU A 197 -8.12 -17.02 -0.54
CA LEU A 197 -8.77 -16.84 0.76
C LEU A 197 -7.77 -16.26 1.75
N THR A 198 -8.00 -15.05 2.26
CA THR A 198 -7.11 -14.44 3.27
C THR A 198 -7.59 -14.69 4.68
N THR A 199 -6.68 -15.14 5.55
CA THR A 199 -6.92 -15.33 6.99
C THR A 199 -5.87 -14.62 7.84
N SER A 200 -6.24 -14.33 9.08
CA SER A 200 -5.45 -13.61 10.09
C SER A 200 -5.85 -14.11 11.48
N PRO A 201 -5.17 -13.71 12.58
CA PRO A 201 -5.53 -14.15 13.92
C PRO A 201 -6.98 -13.81 14.29
N LEU A 202 -7.62 -14.74 14.99
CA LEU A 202 -8.99 -14.64 15.48
C LEU A 202 -9.09 -15.09 16.95
N PRO A 203 -10.11 -14.64 17.70
CA PRO A 203 -10.41 -15.16 19.03
C PRO A 203 -10.65 -16.68 19.06
N SER A 204 -11.14 -17.25 17.94
CA SER A 204 -11.45 -18.67 17.81
C SER A 204 -10.23 -19.56 17.53
N CYS A 205 -9.06 -19.01 17.19
CA CYS A 205 -7.85 -19.82 17.00
C CYS A 205 -7.53 -20.61 18.30
N PRO A 206 -7.19 -21.92 18.23
CA PRO A 206 -6.74 -22.66 17.03
C PRO A 206 -7.83 -23.23 16.11
N SER A 207 -9.12 -23.02 16.38
CA SER A 207 -10.23 -23.59 15.58
C SER A 207 -10.28 -23.05 14.15
N THR A 208 -10.48 -23.97 13.19
CA THR A 208 -10.64 -23.74 11.75
C THR A 208 -12.12 -23.60 11.31
N ALA A 209 -13.08 -23.76 12.24
CA ALA A 209 -14.51 -23.78 11.93
C ALA A 209 -15.02 -22.56 11.12
N VAL A 210 -14.48 -21.35 11.34
CA VAL A 210 -14.90 -20.13 10.62
C VAL A 210 -14.56 -20.21 9.13
N ILE A 211 -13.34 -20.63 8.79
CA ILE A 211 -12.87 -20.74 7.40
C ILE A 211 -13.49 -21.96 6.72
N GLU A 212 -13.64 -23.07 7.43
CA GLU A 212 -14.36 -24.25 6.92
C GLU A 212 -15.82 -23.93 6.58
N TYR A 213 -16.55 -23.25 7.47
CA TYR A 213 -17.93 -22.85 7.20
C TYR A 213 -18.04 -21.86 6.02
N THR A 214 -17.12 -20.90 5.93
CA THR A 214 -17.01 -20.02 4.75
C THR A 214 -16.81 -20.83 3.45
N LEU A 215 -15.88 -21.78 3.43
CA LEU A 215 -15.65 -22.65 2.27
C LEU A 215 -16.83 -23.60 1.98
N GLN A 216 -17.56 -24.08 3.00
CA GLN A 216 -18.78 -24.87 2.85
C GLN A 216 -19.91 -24.04 2.21
N THR A 217 -20.09 -22.77 2.61
CA THR A 217 -21.06 -21.90 1.92
C THR A 217 -20.66 -21.61 0.48
N MET A 218 -19.37 -21.44 0.18
CA MET A 218 -18.87 -21.35 -1.20
C MET A 218 -19.17 -22.62 -1.99
N ALA A 219 -18.97 -23.80 -1.40
CA ALA A 219 -19.27 -25.08 -2.05
C ALA A 219 -20.77 -25.27 -2.31
N LYS A 220 -21.63 -24.81 -1.40
CA LYS A 220 -23.09 -24.84 -1.56
C LYS A 220 -23.57 -23.91 -2.68
N PHE A 221 -23.14 -22.65 -2.64
CA PHE A 221 -23.73 -21.57 -3.46
C PHE A 221 -22.93 -21.20 -4.72
N ALA A 222 -21.74 -21.78 -4.89
CA ALA A 222 -20.89 -21.60 -6.06
C ALA A 222 -20.04 -22.87 -6.32
N PRO A 223 -20.67 -24.05 -6.51
CA PRO A 223 -20.00 -25.35 -6.50
C PRO A 223 -18.85 -25.48 -7.52
N ALA A 224 -18.89 -24.76 -8.64
CA ALA A 224 -17.80 -24.73 -9.61
C ALA A 224 -16.46 -24.29 -8.99
N LEU A 225 -16.48 -23.41 -7.97
CA LEU A 225 -15.29 -22.91 -7.26
C LEU A 225 -14.62 -23.96 -6.36
N VAL A 226 -15.26 -25.10 -6.05
CA VAL A 226 -14.64 -26.16 -5.24
C VAL A 226 -13.48 -26.82 -5.98
N SER A 227 -13.60 -26.94 -7.30
CA SER A 227 -12.62 -27.63 -8.15
C SER A 227 -11.43 -26.76 -8.58
N VAL A 228 -11.43 -25.46 -8.28
CA VAL A 228 -10.42 -24.51 -8.79
C VAL A 228 -9.26 -24.34 -7.79
N PRO A 229 -8.09 -23.79 -8.21
CA PRO A 229 -6.98 -23.57 -7.29
C PRO A 229 -7.36 -22.65 -6.12
N LEU A 230 -7.15 -23.12 -4.88
CA LEU A 230 -7.45 -22.40 -3.65
C LEU A 230 -6.16 -21.98 -2.92
N ILE A 231 -5.85 -20.69 -2.90
CA ILE A 231 -4.67 -20.13 -2.25
C ILE A 231 -5.08 -19.51 -0.91
N VAL A 232 -4.87 -20.24 0.19
CA VAL A 232 -5.15 -19.75 1.54
C VAL A 232 -3.94 -18.97 2.06
N THR A 233 -4.06 -17.65 2.13
CA THR A 233 -2.98 -16.79 2.63
C THR A 233 -3.20 -16.43 4.09
N CYS A 234 -2.38 -17.00 4.97
CA CYS A 234 -2.31 -16.71 6.38
C CYS A 234 -1.36 -15.51 6.60
N ASP A 235 -1.89 -14.34 6.94
CA ASP A 235 -1.07 -13.19 7.27
C ASP A 235 -0.31 -13.38 8.59
N GLY A 236 0.85 -12.75 8.73
CA GLY A 236 1.62 -12.79 9.96
C GLY A 236 1.02 -11.89 11.03
N THR A 237 1.68 -11.90 12.18
CA THR A 237 1.20 -11.24 13.41
C THR A 237 2.26 -10.31 13.95
N LYS A 238 1.90 -9.55 14.99
CA LYS A 238 2.84 -8.85 15.87
C LYS A 238 2.44 -9.18 17.30
N VAL A 239 3.40 -9.54 18.14
CA VAL A 239 3.14 -9.80 19.57
C VAL A 239 3.01 -8.47 20.31
N SER A 240 2.03 -8.38 21.21
CA SER A 240 1.74 -7.20 22.06
C SER A 240 1.11 -7.63 23.38
N SER A 241 1.08 -6.75 24.38
CA SER A 241 0.41 -6.99 25.67
C SER A 241 -1.12 -7.19 25.56
N GLU A 242 -1.73 -6.67 24.49
CA GLU A 242 -3.18 -6.71 24.27
C GLU A 242 -3.55 -7.33 22.93
N ASN A 243 -4.80 -7.78 22.80
CA ASN A 243 -5.35 -8.35 21.58
C ASN A 243 -6.09 -7.30 20.72
N LYS A 244 -5.45 -6.85 19.65
CA LYS A 244 -5.95 -5.90 18.65
C LYS A 244 -6.04 -6.58 17.27
N TYR A 245 -6.89 -7.61 17.17
CA TYR A 245 -7.04 -8.49 16.00
C TYR A 245 -7.10 -7.76 14.64
N ARG A 246 -7.87 -6.66 14.51
CA ARG A 246 -7.93 -5.87 13.25
C ARG A 246 -6.57 -5.31 12.80
N ARG A 247 -5.66 -5.02 13.75
CA ARG A 247 -4.28 -4.59 13.48
C ARG A 247 -3.33 -5.78 13.27
N GLY A 248 -3.73 -7.00 13.61
CA GLY A 248 -2.87 -8.19 13.64
C GLY A 248 -1.91 -8.22 14.82
N GLU A 249 -2.22 -7.43 15.85
CA GLU A 249 -1.49 -7.36 17.13
C GLU A 249 -2.21 -8.25 18.15
N ILE A 250 -1.50 -9.19 18.79
CA ILE A 250 -2.07 -10.22 19.67
C ILE A 250 -1.12 -10.60 20.81
N THR A 251 -1.64 -11.16 21.90
CA THR A 251 -0.81 -11.71 22.99
C THR A 251 -0.03 -12.94 22.56
N GLU A 252 1.03 -13.28 23.30
CA GLU A 252 1.88 -14.43 22.98
C GLU A 252 1.10 -15.74 22.93
N ASP A 253 0.18 -15.97 23.87
CA ASP A 253 -0.66 -17.18 23.87
C ASP A 253 -1.63 -17.21 22.69
N ARG A 254 -2.07 -16.05 22.21
CA ARG A 254 -2.86 -15.96 20.96
C ARG A 254 -1.98 -16.15 19.72
N ALA A 255 -0.69 -15.82 19.77
CA ALA A 255 0.26 -16.19 18.74
C ALA A 255 0.54 -17.70 18.71
N LYS A 256 0.66 -18.36 19.88
CA LYS A 256 0.71 -19.84 20.01
C LYS A 256 -0.56 -20.48 19.43
N ALA A 257 -1.74 -19.98 19.80
CA ALA A 257 -3.03 -20.45 19.27
C ALA A 257 -3.17 -20.22 17.75
N TYR A 258 -2.64 -19.11 17.21
CA TYR A 258 -2.61 -18.87 15.77
C TYR A 258 -1.60 -19.76 15.03
N LYS A 259 -0.50 -20.17 15.68
CA LYS A 259 0.40 -21.21 15.14
C LYS A 259 -0.36 -22.53 14.98
N GLY A 260 -1.04 -22.99 16.03
CA GLY A 260 -1.88 -24.19 15.97
C GLY A 260 -2.99 -24.12 14.91
N TYR A 261 -3.63 -22.96 14.73
CA TYR A 261 -4.56 -22.74 13.62
C TYR A 261 -3.92 -22.98 12.24
N LYS A 262 -2.70 -22.48 12.01
CA LYS A 262 -1.97 -22.70 10.74
C LYS A 262 -1.49 -24.14 10.58
N ASP A 263 -1.14 -24.81 11.67
CA ASP A 263 -0.83 -26.25 11.68
C ASP A 263 -2.08 -27.07 11.26
N ASN A 264 -3.25 -26.78 11.84
CA ASN A 264 -4.54 -27.38 11.46
C ASN A 264 -4.88 -27.13 9.97
N LEU A 265 -4.69 -25.91 9.48
CA LEU A 265 -4.87 -25.57 8.07
C LEU A 265 -3.93 -26.36 7.14
N ARG A 266 -2.68 -26.61 7.55
CA ARG A 266 -1.75 -27.46 6.80
C ARG A 266 -2.24 -28.90 6.74
N THR A 267 -2.75 -29.46 7.84
CA THR A 267 -3.35 -30.82 7.86
C THR A 267 -4.57 -30.91 6.95
N LEU A 268 -5.50 -29.96 7.04
CA LEU A 268 -6.69 -29.90 6.19
C LEU A 268 -6.31 -29.77 4.70
N SER A 269 -5.38 -28.87 4.37
CA SER A 269 -4.89 -28.70 3.00
C SER A 269 -4.15 -29.94 2.49
N ALA A 270 -3.32 -30.59 3.32
CA ALA A 270 -2.63 -31.83 2.96
C ALA A 270 -3.58 -32.99 2.67
N SER A 271 -4.80 -32.98 3.23
CA SER A 271 -5.81 -33.99 2.91
C SER A 271 -6.27 -33.95 1.44
N GLN A 272 -6.23 -32.77 0.79
CA GLN A 272 -6.74 -32.50 -0.55
C GLN A 272 -8.19 -32.99 -0.81
N LYS A 273 -9.01 -33.10 0.25
CA LYS A 273 -10.39 -33.61 0.19
C LYS A 273 -11.44 -32.50 0.29
N GLY A 274 -12.57 -32.69 -0.40
CA GLY A 274 -13.71 -31.77 -0.38
C GLY A 274 -13.30 -30.34 -0.74
N VAL A 275 -13.68 -29.37 0.09
CA VAL A 275 -13.35 -27.94 -0.10
C VAL A 275 -11.85 -27.59 0.01
N TRP A 276 -11.01 -28.56 0.40
CA TRP A 276 -9.55 -28.43 0.45
C TRP A 276 -8.85 -29.05 -0.77
N GLN A 277 -9.59 -29.55 -1.76
CA GLN A 277 -9.04 -29.96 -3.04
C GLN A 277 -8.33 -28.78 -3.72
N ASN A 278 -7.20 -29.03 -4.39
CA ASN A 278 -6.39 -28.03 -5.09
C ASN A 278 -5.96 -26.85 -4.20
N SER A 279 -5.92 -27.06 -2.88
CA SER A 279 -5.59 -26.01 -1.91
C SER A 279 -4.09 -25.89 -1.65
N LYS A 280 -3.64 -24.67 -1.35
CA LYS A 280 -2.27 -24.33 -0.99
C LYS A 280 -2.27 -23.30 0.14
N ILE A 281 -1.63 -23.65 1.26
CA ILE A 281 -1.37 -22.70 2.35
C ILE A 281 -0.15 -21.83 2.02
N VAL A 282 -0.27 -20.53 2.26
CA VAL A 282 0.79 -19.52 2.13
C VAL A 282 0.87 -18.75 3.44
N GLU A 283 1.95 -18.93 4.21
CA GLU A 283 2.14 -18.24 5.49
C GLU A 283 3.07 -17.03 5.36
N LEU A 284 2.68 -15.89 5.93
CA LEU A 284 3.53 -14.71 6.03
C LEU A 284 4.20 -14.64 7.41
N THR A 285 5.50 -14.34 7.43
CA THR A 285 6.31 -14.30 8.65
C THR A 285 6.07 -13.06 9.52
N THR A 286 5.57 -11.98 8.92
CA THR A 286 5.27 -10.72 9.60
C THR A 286 3.87 -10.24 9.24
N ARG A 287 3.25 -9.42 10.09
CA ARG A 287 1.97 -8.77 9.78
C ARG A 287 2.10 -7.85 8.55
N ASN A 288 1.32 -8.12 7.51
CA ASN A 288 1.32 -7.36 6.26
C ASN A 288 0.02 -6.61 5.95
N GLY A 289 -1.11 -6.97 6.56
CA GLY A 289 -2.42 -6.39 6.29
C GLY A 289 -3.15 -7.12 5.15
N PHE A 290 -4.49 -7.01 5.12
CA PHE A 290 -5.35 -7.68 4.13
C PHE A 290 -4.87 -7.46 2.70
N GLY A 291 -4.61 -6.20 2.30
CA GLY A 291 -4.21 -5.89 0.93
C GLY A 291 -2.88 -6.53 0.53
N PHE A 292 -1.91 -6.63 1.43
CA PHE A 292 -0.65 -7.32 1.12
C PHE A 292 -0.75 -8.85 1.26
N ALA A 293 -1.66 -9.38 2.08
CA ALA A 293 -1.98 -10.81 2.07
C ALA A 293 -2.54 -11.23 0.68
N VAL A 294 -3.50 -10.49 0.13
CA VAL A 294 -3.98 -10.69 -1.26
C VAL A 294 -2.81 -10.61 -2.26
N LYS A 295 -1.92 -9.62 -2.12
CA LYS A 295 -0.74 -9.46 -2.97
C LYS A 295 0.22 -10.65 -2.94
N GLU A 296 0.40 -11.27 -1.78
CA GLU A 296 1.24 -12.46 -1.62
C GLU A 296 0.57 -13.70 -2.21
N GLY A 297 -0.74 -13.89 -1.99
CA GLY A 297 -1.54 -14.94 -2.63
C GLY A 297 -1.51 -14.85 -4.17
N LEU A 298 -1.60 -13.63 -4.73
CA LEU A 298 -1.52 -13.38 -6.17
C LEU A 298 -0.23 -13.91 -6.83
N LYS A 299 0.86 -14.12 -6.08
CA LYS A 299 2.10 -14.72 -6.61
C LYS A 299 1.92 -16.17 -7.07
N TYR A 300 0.92 -16.85 -6.55
CA TYR A 300 0.60 -18.25 -6.84
C TYR A 300 -0.55 -18.42 -7.83
N VAL A 301 -1.36 -17.37 -8.06
CA VAL A 301 -2.43 -17.38 -9.07
C VAL A 301 -1.85 -17.37 -10.48
N THR A 302 -2.13 -18.42 -11.24
CA THR A 302 -1.77 -18.63 -12.65
C THR A 302 -2.95 -18.42 -13.61
N THR A 303 -4.18 -18.31 -13.11
CA THR A 303 -5.42 -18.16 -13.89
C THR A 303 -5.73 -16.69 -14.25
N PRO A 304 -6.41 -16.42 -15.38
CA PRO A 304 -6.69 -15.06 -15.84
C PRO A 304 -7.60 -14.25 -14.91
N LEU A 305 -8.53 -14.92 -14.22
CA LEU A 305 -9.40 -14.35 -13.19
C LEU A 305 -8.97 -14.84 -11.80
N VAL A 306 -9.33 -14.05 -10.79
CA VAL A 306 -9.18 -14.38 -9.38
C VAL A 306 -10.44 -13.96 -8.61
N LEU A 307 -10.92 -14.83 -7.72
CA LEU A 307 -11.88 -14.48 -6.68
C LEU A 307 -11.11 -14.24 -5.38
N VAL A 308 -11.33 -13.11 -4.74
CA VAL A 308 -10.76 -12.82 -3.41
C VAL A 308 -11.85 -13.01 -2.37
N LEU A 309 -11.52 -13.78 -1.32
CA LEU A 309 -12.42 -14.19 -0.24
C LEU A 309 -11.75 -13.89 1.11
N GLN A 310 -12.51 -13.43 2.09
CA GLN A 310 -12.06 -13.35 3.48
C GLN A 310 -12.60 -14.56 4.25
N HIS A 311 -11.83 -15.06 5.22
CA HIS A 311 -12.15 -16.24 6.01
C HIS A 311 -13.52 -16.20 6.73
N ASP A 312 -14.09 -15.01 6.94
CA ASP A 312 -15.36 -14.74 7.63
C ASP A 312 -16.49 -14.27 6.71
N ARG A 313 -16.28 -14.26 5.38
CA ARG A 313 -17.27 -13.83 4.37
C ARG A 313 -17.95 -15.02 3.71
N THR A 314 -19.09 -15.43 4.26
CA THR A 314 -19.91 -16.52 3.70
C THR A 314 -20.68 -16.09 2.46
N PHE A 315 -20.94 -17.04 1.57
CA PHE A 315 -21.98 -16.92 0.56
C PHE A 315 -23.34 -17.19 1.22
N MET A 316 -24.38 -16.46 0.80
CA MET A 316 -25.72 -16.49 1.42
C MET A 316 -26.80 -17.05 0.48
N ARG A 317 -26.56 -16.99 -0.83
CA ARG A 317 -27.41 -17.48 -1.92
C ARG A 317 -26.55 -17.75 -3.15
N ASP A 318 -27.12 -18.46 -4.11
CA ASP A 318 -26.56 -18.60 -5.45
C ASP A 318 -26.46 -17.24 -6.17
N PHE A 319 -25.58 -17.18 -7.16
CA PHE A 319 -25.46 -16.07 -8.11
C PHE A 319 -24.94 -16.60 -9.45
N ASP A 320 -25.15 -15.85 -10.53
CA ASP A 320 -24.69 -16.24 -11.86
C ASP A 320 -23.18 -16.01 -12.03
N LEU A 321 -22.40 -16.94 -11.47
CA LEU A 321 -20.95 -16.99 -11.59
C LEU A 321 -20.50 -17.02 -13.05
N LEU A 322 -21.26 -17.66 -13.94
CA LEU A 322 -20.92 -17.76 -15.35
C LEU A 322 -21.04 -16.40 -16.05
N ALA A 323 -22.15 -15.68 -15.85
CA ALA A 323 -22.32 -14.31 -16.37
C ALA A 323 -21.29 -13.33 -15.79
N VAL A 324 -20.96 -13.42 -14.49
CA VAL A 324 -19.90 -12.59 -13.90
C VAL A 324 -18.52 -12.89 -14.52
N CYS A 325 -18.19 -14.18 -14.74
CA CYS A 325 -16.94 -14.55 -15.40
C CYS A 325 -16.91 -14.19 -16.89
N LYS A 326 -18.03 -14.30 -17.62
CA LYS A 326 -18.20 -13.79 -19.00
C LYS A 326 -17.95 -12.28 -19.05
N ALA A 327 -18.62 -11.53 -18.18
CA ALA A 327 -18.49 -10.08 -18.07
C ALA A 327 -17.04 -9.66 -17.82
N VAL A 328 -16.39 -10.21 -16.78
CA VAL A 328 -15.01 -9.84 -16.42
C VAL A 328 -13.96 -10.37 -17.41
N SER A 329 -14.21 -11.46 -18.15
CA SER A 329 -13.25 -11.95 -19.16
C SER A 329 -13.32 -11.15 -20.47
N ARG A 330 -14.55 -10.89 -20.98
CA ARG A 330 -14.77 -10.31 -22.32
C ARG A 330 -14.80 -8.78 -22.37
N ARG A 331 -15.30 -8.11 -21.33
CA ARG A 331 -15.41 -6.65 -21.32
C ARG A 331 -14.07 -6.02 -20.94
N GLU A 332 -13.50 -5.18 -21.81
CA GLU A 332 -12.28 -4.44 -21.47
C GLU A 332 -12.48 -3.50 -20.27
N ASP A 333 -13.67 -2.88 -20.20
CA ASP A 333 -14.10 -1.93 -19.16
C ASP A 333 -14.63 -2.58 -17.87
N MET A 334 -14.63 -3.92 -17.76
CA MET A 334 -14.89 -4.62 -16.50
C MET A 334 -13.64 -5.36 -16.02
N ASN A 335 -12.95 -4.81 -15.03
CA ASN A 335 -11.75 -5.40 -14.44
C ASN A 335 -12.02 -6.08 -13.09
N TYR A 336 -13.11 -5.70 -12.42
CA TYR A 336 -13.49 -6.10 -11.07
C TYR A 336 -15.01 -6.09 -10.93
N VAL A 337 -15.58 -7.13 -10.30
CA VAL A 337 -16.99 -7.23 -9.90
C VAL A 337 -17.05 -7.60 -8.42
N LEU A 338 -17.60 -6.70 -7.61
CA LEU A 338 -17.99 -6.95 -6.22
C LEU A 338 -19.29 -7.76 -6.16
N LEU A 339 -19.37 -8.72 -5.24
CA LEU A 339 -20.62 -9.41 -4.92
C LEU A 339 -21.37 -8.67 -3.79
N GLN A 340 -22.70 -8.61 -3.88
CA GLN A 340 -23.50 -7.78 -2.98
C GLN A 340 -23.33 -8.14 -1.51
N THR A 341 -23.18 -7.12 -0.68
CA THR A 341 -23.27 -7.20 0.78
C THR A 341 -24.49 -6.43 1.27
N SER A 342 -24.83 -6.54 2.56
CA SER A 342 -25.88 -5.68 3.16
C SER A 342 -25.62 -4.17 3.00
N SER A 343 -24.36 -3.75 2.86
CA SER A 343 -23.99 -2.34 2.64
C SER A 343 -24.16 -1.87 1.18
N THR A 344 -24.49 -2.77 0.25
CA THR A 344 -24.58 -2.49 -1.18
C THR A 344 -25.87 -3.04 -1.82
N LEU A 345 -26.92 -3.29 -1.02
CA LEU A 345 -28.21 -3.76 -1.53
C LEU A 345 -28.96 -2.69 -2.33
N ASN A 346 -29.02 -1.47 -1.79
CA ASN A 346 -29.66 -0.32 -2.45
C ASN A 346 -28.59 0.62 -3.04
N TYR A 347 -27.61 0.06 -3.77
CA TYR A 347 -26.41 0.80 -4.15
C TYR A 347 -26.68 1.93 -5.15
N SER A 348 -27.67 1.77 -6.03
CA SER A 348 -28.19 2.82 -6.91
C SER A 348 -28.58 4.09 -6.13
N ASN A 349 -29.26 3.94 -4.98
CA ASN A 349 -29.65 5.04 -4.09
C ASN A 349 -28.46 5.58 -3.26
N LEU A 350 -27.45 4.75 -3.00
CA LEU A 350 -26.25 5.15 -2.26
C LEU A 350 -25.27 5.95 -3.13
N ILE A 351 -25.17 5.67 -4.43
CA ILE A 351 -24.25 6.36 -5.36
C ILE A 351 -24.42 7.90 -5.31
N PRO A 352 -25.62 8.49 -5.49
CA PRO A 352 -25.80 9.94 -5.38
C PRO A 352 -25.29 10.52 -4.06
N THR A 353 -25.51 9.84 -2.94
CA THR A 353 -25.05 10.26 -1.60
C THR A 353 -23.53 10.16 -1.46
N LEU A 354 -22.90 9.15 -2.06
CA LEU A 354 -21.44 9.00 -2.07
C LEU A 354 -20.76 10.09 -2.91
N LEU A 355 -21.36 10.49 -4.03
CA LEU A 355 -20.82 11.52 -4.92
C LEU A 355 -21.08 12.95 -4.39
N ASN A 356 -22.26 13.23 -3.86
CA ASN A 356 -22.64 14.56 -3.36
C ASN A 356 -22.09 14.82 -1.94
N LYS A 357 -20.83 15.23 -1.84
CA LYS A 357 -20.22 15.69 -0.57
C LYS A 357 -19.91 17.20 -0.60
N ASN A 358 -20.22 17.91 0.49
CA ASN A 358 -19.98 19.34 0.73
C ASN A 358 -20.82 20.34 -0.09
N GLY A 359 -22.08 20.04 -0.43
CA GLY A 359 -23.00 21.01 -1.07
C GLY A 359 -22.70 21.35 -2.54
N ASN A 360 -21.49 21.05 -3.02
CA ASN A 360 -21.20 20.98 -4.44
C ASN A 360 -22.09 19.89 -5.08
N LYS A 361 -23.01 20.30 -5.96
CA LYS A 361 -23.77 19.43 -6.87
C LYS A 361 -22.84 18.85 -7.95
N ALA A 362 -21.85 18.07 -7.53
CA ALA A 362 -20.88 17.46 -8.41
C ALA A 362 -21.53 16.28 -9.16
N ILE A 363 -22.08 16.59 -10.34
CA ILE A 363 -22.28 15.63 -11.43
C ILE A 363 -23.30 14.52 -11.12
N THR A 364 -24.41 14.87 -10.46
CA THR A 364 -25.70 14.15 -10.62
C THR A 364 -26.74 14.98 -11.37
N SER A 365 -26.30 15.96 -12.17
CA SER A 365 -27.15 16.74 -13.07
C SER A 365 -27.57 15.89 -14.28
N GLY A 366 -28.64 15.10 -14.11
CA GLY A 366 -29.34 14.39 -15.19
C GLY A 366 -28.82 12.99 -15.57
N ALA A 367 -27.67 12.56 -15.05
CA ALA A 367 -27.17 11.20 -15.30
C ALA A 367 -27.83 10.16 -14.38
N GLU A 368 -28.88 9.53 -14.87
CA GLU A 368 -29.56 8.41 -14.21
C GLU A 368 -28.60 7.22 -13.97
N VAL A 369 -28.59 6.67 -12.75
CA VAL A 369 -27.76 5.51 -12.38
C VAL A 369 -28.38 4.24 -12.95
N LYS A 370 -28.07 3.93 -14.22
CA LYS A 370 -28.61 2.76 -14.91
C LYS A 370 -27.80 1.50 -14.66
N HIS A 371 -28.49 0.38 -14.41
CA HIS A 371 -27.91 -0.95 -14.53
C HIS A 371 -27.44 -1.20 -15.95
N ARG A 372 -26.22 -1.73 -16.08
CA ARG A 372 -25.78 -2.38 -17.31
C ARG A 372 -26.18 -3.85 -17.25
N VAL A 373 -26.82 -4.36 -18.29
CA VAL A 373 -27.06 -5.80 -18.46
C VAL A 373 -25.93 -6.38 -19.31
N GLU A 374 -25.24 -7.40 -18.79
CA GLU A 374 -24.21 -8.15 -19.50
C GLU A 374 -24.47 -9.65 -19.23
N PHE A 375 -24.61 -10.45 -20.29
CA PHE A 375 -24.83 -11.91 -20.21
C PHE A 375 -25.99 -12.33 -19.28
N GLY A 376 -27.07 -11.54 -19.24
CA GLY A 376 -28.26 -11.79 -18.40
C GLY A 376 -28.17 -11.26 -16.96
N SER A 377 -26.96 -10.95 -16.47
CA SER A 377 -26.76 -10.33 -15.15
C SER A 377 -26.77 -8.80 -15.22
N LYS A 378 -27.17 -8.16 -14.12
CA LYS A 378 -27.23 -6.70 -13.95
C LYS A 378 -26.04 -6.20 -13.12
N PHE A 379 -25.46 -5.07 -13.54
CA PHE A 379 -24.28 -4.50 -12.92
C PHE A 379 -24.42 -2.98 -12.73
N LEU A 380 -23.90 -2.46 -11.61
CA LEU A 380 -23.76 -1.03 -11.36
C LEU A 380 -22.28 -0.61 -11.31
N PRO A 381 -21.93 0.63 -11.70
CA PRO A 381 -20.59 1.19 -11.45
C PRO A 381 -20.29 1.18 -9.95
N ASN A 382 -19.24 0.50 -9.52
CA ASN A 382 -18.82 0.48 -8.12
C ASN A 382 -17.91 1.70 -7.84
N VAL A 383 -18.51 2.76 -7.30
CA VAL A 383 -17.86 4.07 -7.10
C VAL A 383 -16.97 4.14 -5.85
N GLN A 384 -17.09 3.16 -4.95
CA GLN A 384 -16.24 2.97 -3.78
C GLN A 384 -15.78 1.51 -3.71
N TRP A 385 -14.47 1.28 -3.62
CA TRP A 385 -13.94 -0.07 -3.36
C TRP A 385 -14.35 -0.56 -1.96
N PHE A 386 -14.84 -1.79 -1.89
CA PHE A 386 -15.13 -2.48 -0.62
C PHE A 386 -14.24 -3.71 -0.47
N ASP A 387 -13.62 -3.89 0.70
CA ASP A 387 -12.88 -5.11 1.01
C ASP A 387 -13.82 -6.24 1.47
N SER A 388 -14.57 -6.78 0.50
CA SER A 388 -15.45 -7.95 0.58
C SER A 388 -15.20 -8.89 -0.61
N THR A 389 -15.98 -9.97 -0.76
CA THR A 389 -15.80 -10.98 -1.81
C THR A 389 -16.03 -10.42 -3.21
N HIS A 390 -15.07 -10.62 -4.12
CA HIS A 390 -15.10 -10.06 -5.48
C HIS A 390 -14.33 -10.91 -6.48
N ILE A 391 -14.70 -10.81 -7.76
CA ILE A 391 -14.01 -11.43 -8.92
C ILE A 391 -13.28 -10.35 -9.69
N CYS A 392 -12.05 -10.61 -10.15
CA CYS A 392 -11.19 -9.62 -10.78
C CYS A 392 -10.24 -10.22 -11.82
N LYS A 393 -9.88 -9.46 -12.87
CA LYS A 393 -8.79 -9.83 -13.79
C LYS A 393 -7.45 -9.86 -13.06
N THR A 394 -6.83 -11.03 -12.95
CA THR A 394 -5.51 -11.24 -12.31
C THR A 394 -4.43 -10.29 -12.84
N LYS A 395 -4.41 -10.05 -14.16
CA LYS A 395 -3.47 -9.12 -14.82
C LYS A 395 -3.65 -7.67 -14.37
N TRP A 396 -4.90 -7.20 -14.27
CA TRP A 396 -5.22 -5.85 -13.79
C TRP A 396 -4.92 -5.71 -12.30
N TYR A 397 -5.31 -6.68 -11.47
CA TYR A 397 -5.02 -6.67 -10.03
C TYR A 397 -3.51 -6.53 -9.77
N LYS A 398 -2.70 -7.35 -10.45
CA LYS A 398 -1.23 -7.34 -10.33
C LYS A 398 -0.59 -6.06 -10.88
N LYS A 399 -1.04 -5.54 -12.04
CA LYS A 399 -0.38 -4.43 -12.77
C LYS A 399 -0.94 -3.04 -12.47
N PHE A 400 -2.18 -2.91 -11.98
CA PHE A 400 -2.86 -1.64 -11.70
C PHE A 400 -2.99 -1.38 -10.20
N VAL A 401 -3.73 -2.23 -9.46
CA VAL A 401 -4.01 -2.05 -8.02
C VAL A 401 -2.72 -2.07 -7.21
N PHE A 402 -1.85 -3.04 -7.49
CA PHE A 402 -0.57 -3.20 -6.80
C PHE A 402 0.63 -2.50 -7.46
N ASP A 403 0.40 -1.56 -8.39
CA ASP A 403 1.48 -0.75 -8.98
C ASP A 403 2.19 0.08 -7.90
N ARG A 404 3.48 -0.19 -7.72
CA ARG A 404 4.34 0.52 -6.76
C ARG A 404 4.44 2.02 -7.08
N ARG A 405 4.18 2.43 -8.32
CA ARG A 405 4.20 3.84 -8.77
C ARG A 405 2.93 4.58 -8.35
N LYS A 406 1.77 3.93 -8.40
CA LYS A 406 0.48 4.52 -8.03
C LYS A 406 0.23 4.53 -6.51
N ARG A 407 0.92 3.65 -5.76
CA ARG A 407 0.84 3.56 -4.28
C ARG A 407 -0.59 3.37 -3.73
N LEU A 408 -1.47 2.73 -4.50
CA LEU A 408 -2.91 2.59 -4.17
C LEU A 408 -3.20 1.65 -2.99
N VAL A 409 -2.21 0.90 -2.49
CA VAL A 409 -2.37 0.03 -1.31
C VAL A 409 -1.25 0.27 -0.32
N SER A 410 -1.63 0.61 0.91
CA SER A 410 -0.72 0.80 2.03
C SER A 410 -0.41 -0.52 2.74
N ARG A 411 0.85 -0.73 3.16
CA ARG A 411 1.24 -1.92 3.92
C ARG A 411 0.67 -1.85 5.34
N GLY A 412 0.24 -2.99 5.87
CA GLY A 412 -0.46 -3.10 7.16
C GLY A 412 -1.97 -2.88 7.08
N GLY A 413 -2.49 -2.41 5.95
CA GLY A 413 -3.87 -1.96 5.79
C GLY A 413 -4.75 -2.79 4.85
N PHE A 414 -5.96 -2.27 4.71
CA PHE A 414 -6.98 -2.64 3.73
C PHE A 414 -6.74 -1.93 2.39
N ILE A 415 -7.23 -2.48 1.28
CA ILE A 415 -7.13 -1.86 -0.05
C ILE A 415 -8.07 -0.64 -0.09
N GLU A 416 -9.26 -0.78 0.49
CA GLU A 416 -10.28 0.27 0.65
C GLU A 416 -9.71 1.57 1.25
N CYS A 417 -8.81 1.47 2.25
CA CYS A 417 -8.23 2.62 2.96
C CYS A 417 -7.40 3.57 2.08
N THR A 418 -6.93 3.13 0.90
CA THR A 418 -6.12 3.98 0.00
C THR A 418 -6.69 3.97 -1.41
N PHE A 419 -6.92 2.79 -2.00
CA PHE A 419 -7.52 2.66 -3.33
C PHE A 419 -8.93 3.22 -3.33
N GLY A 420 -9.78 2.80 -2.39
CA GLY A 420 -11.18 3.21 -2.32
C GLY A 420 -11.36 4.71 -2.12
N GLN A 421 -10.49 5.35 -1.32
CA GLN A 421 -10.52 6.80 -1.11
C GLN A 421 -10.09 7.58 -2.37
N ILE A 422 -9.02 7.15 -3.05
CA ILE A 422 -8.55 7.78 -4.30
C ILE A 422 -9.60 7.60 -5.41
N GLN A 423 -10.16 6.39 -5.52
CA GLN A 423 -11.23 6.08 -6.46
C GLN A 423 -12.47 6.94 -6.22
N LEU A 424 -12.97 6.99 -4.99
CA LEU A 424 -14.18 7.76 -4.68
C LEU A 424 -13.98 9.27 -4.89
N ALA A 425 -12.77 9.79 -4.68
CA ALA A 425 -12.43 11.17 -5.04
C ALA A 425 -12.50 11.40 -6.57
N ASP A 426 -11.96 10.47 -7.36
CA ASP A 426 -11.99 10.55 -8.84
C ASP A 426 -13.43 10.45 -9.39
N PHE A 427 -14.28 9.60 -8.80
CA PHE A 427 -15.72 9.54 -9.12
C PHE A 427 -16.47 10.81 -8.70
N ARG A 428 -16.09 11.49 -7.61
CA ARG A 428 -16.66 12.80 -7.23
C ARG A 428 -16.26 13.91 -8.20
N GLU A 429 -15.05 13.85 -8.74
CA GLU A 429 -14.53 14.85 -9.69
C GLU A 429 -15.11 14.67 -11.11
N LYS A 430 -15.32 13.42 -11.55
CA LYS A 430 -15.63 13.08 -12.96
C LYS A 430 -17.00 12.43 -13.16
N GLY A 431 -17.75 12.19 -12.08
CA GLY A 431 -18.99 11.43 -12.09
C GLY A 431 -18.80 9.99 -12.54
N LEU A 432 -19.88 9.35 -13.00
CA LEU A 432 -19.88 7.93 -13.39
C LEU A 432 -18.92 7.58 -14.54
N LYS A 433 -18.50 8.56 -15.36
CA LYS A 433 -17.53 8.36 -16.45
C LYS A 433 -16.17 7.83 -15.96
N ALA A 434 -15.83 8.05 -14.68
CA ALA A 434 -14.62 7.48 -14.07
C ALA A 434 -14.60 5.94 -14.10
N VAL A 435 -15.76 5.26 -14.21
CA VAL A 435 -15.83 3.80 -14.32
C VAL A 435 -15.01 3.24 -15.49
N ASN A 436 -14.85 4.00 -16.58
CA ASN A 436 -14.06 3.56 -17.74
C ASN A 436 -12.55 3.45 -17.44
N TYR A 437 -12.04 4.21 -16.46
CA TYR A 437 -10.64 4.14 -16.03
C TYR A 437 -10.41 3.09 -14.94
N TRP A 438 -11.34 2.97 -13.98
CA TRP A 438 -11.22 2.02 -12.88
C TRP A 438 -11.66 0.60 -13.26
N GLY A 439 -12.70 0.48 -14.08
CA GLY A 439 -13.35 -0.79 -14.45
C GLY A 439 -13.88 -1.59 -13.26
N THR A 440 -14.33 -0.90 -12.21
CA THR A 440 -14.89 -1.51 -11.00
C THR A 440 -16.41 -1.49 -11.04
N TRP A 441 -17.01 -2.66 -10.91
CA TRP A 441 -18.45 -2.88 -10.98
C TRP A 441 -18.93 -3.63 -9.73
N LEU A 442 -20.23 -3.55 -9.49
CA LEU A 442 -20.98 -4.30 -8.49
C LEU A 442 -21.98 -5.17 -9.25
N LEU A 443 -22.03 -6.46 -8.97
CA LEU A 443 -23.16 -7.30 -9.35
C LEU A 443 -24.37 -6.75 -8.58
N ASP A 444 -25.44 -6.39 -9.28
CA ASP A 444 -26.69 -5.95 -8.68
C ASP A 444 -27.86 -6.59 -9.44
N ASP A 445 -28.04 -7.89 -9.19
CA ASP A 445 -29.09 -8.74 -9.77
C ASP A 445 -30.48 -8.48 -9.14
N LEU A 446 -30.62 -7.44 -8.32
CA LEU A 446 -31.83 -7.04 -7.59
C LEU A 446 -32.36 -8.07 -6.59
N GLN A 447 -31.50 -8.97 -6.10
CA GLN A 447 -31.84 -9.95 -5.07
C GLN A 447 -31.29 -9.53 -3.69
N GLU A 448 -31.45 -10.40 -2.69
CA GLU A 448 -30.81 -10.24 -1.38
C GLU A 448 -29.27 -10.28 -1.47
N ARG A 449 -28.59 -10.08 -0.34
CA ARG A 449 -27.12 -10.04 -0.30
C ARG A 449 -26.55 -11.39 -0.75
N CYS A 450 -25.62 -11.37 -1.69
CA CYS A 450 -24.86 -12.55 -2.08
C CYS A 450 -23.87 -12.97 -0.96
N VAL A 451 -23.32 -12.00 -0.23
CA VAL A 451 -22.24 -12.18 0.74
C VAL A 451 -22.63 -11.69 2.14
N GLY A 452 -22.39 -12.54 3.14
CA GLY A 452 -22.60 -12.28 4.56
C GLY A 452 -21.31 -12.04 5.33
N HIS A 453 -21.42 -12.05 6.66
CA HIS A 453 -20.27 -12.01 7.56
C HIS A 453 -20.55 -12.87 8.79
N VAL A 454 -19.67 -13.83 9.05
CA VAL A 454 -19.70 -14.67 10.25
C VAL A 454 -18.95 -13.96 11.36
N ASN A 455 -19.55 -13.88 12.55
CA ASN A 455 -18.87 -13.27 13.68
C ASN A 455 -17.85 -14.26 14.26
N GLY A 456 -16.55 -13.98 14.10
CA GLY A 456 -15.45 -14.82 14.63
C GLY A 456 -15.45 -15.04 16.15
N ARG A 457 -16.30 -14.34 16.91
CA ARG A 457 -16.56 -14.64 18.33
C ARG A 457 -17.59 -15.77 18.54
N ARG A 458 -18.46 -16.06 17.56
CA ARG A 458 -19.55 -17.05 17.69
C ARG A 458 -19.10 -18.51 17.50
N ALA A 459 -17.94 -18.73 16.88
CA ALA A 459 -17.34 -20.05 16.64
C ALA A 459 -16.59 -20.63 17.86
N LEU A 460 -16.72 -20.02 19.04
CA LEU A 460 -16.38 -20.64 20.31
C LEU A 460 -17.37 -21.76 20.61
N THR A 461 -16.88 -22.93 21.04
CA THR A 461 -17.74 -24.03 21.50
C THR A 461 -18.58 -23.59 22.71
N LEU A 462 -19.67 -24.31 23.03
CA LEU A 462 -20.49 -24.00 24.21
C LEU A 462 -19.68 -24.03 25.52
N ALA A 463 -18.67 -24.91 25.60
CA ALA A 463 -17.70 -24.93 26.70
C ALA A 463 -16.85 -23.65 26.73
N GLN A 464 -16.23 -23.26 25.61
CA GLN A 464 -15.40 -22.05 25.53
C GLN A 464 -16.18 -20.75 25.77
N LYS A 465 -17.49 -20.72 25.49
CA LYS A 465 -18.38 -19.62 25.88
C LYS A 465 -18.55 -19.55 27.39
N LYS A 466 -18.83 -20.68 28.06
CA LYS A 466 -18.90 -20.76 29.53
C LYS A 466 -17.58 -20.36 30.17
N ASP A 467 -16.44 -20.82 29.66
CA ASP A 467 -15.13 -20.46 30.23
C ASP A 467 -14.89 -18.95 30.14
N ILE A 468 -15.16 -18.31 28.98
CA ILE A 468 -14.99 -16.87 28.83
C ILE A 468 -16.00 -16.07 29.67
N GLU A 469 -17.25 -16.53 29.82
CA GLU A 469 -18.23 -15.92 30.72
C GLU A 469 -17.82 -16.06 32.20
N ASN A 470 -17.27 -17.22 32.58
CA ASN A 470 -16.75 -17.47 33.93
C ASN A 470 -15.51 -16.62 34.22
N THR A 471 -14.54 -16.54 33.30
CA THR A 471 -13.37 -15.65 33.43
C THR A 471 -13.78 -14.18 33.46
N SER A 472 -14.78 -13.78 32.66
CA SER A 472 -15.30 -12.40 32.67
C SER A 472 -16.06 -12.06 33.95
N ARG A 473 -16.75 -13.03 34.56
CA ARG A 473 -17.37 -12.90 35.89
C ARG A 473 -16.33 -12.85 37.00
N ALA A 474 -15.29 -13.69 36.94
CA ALA A 474 -14.17 -13.67 37.88
C ALA A 474 -13.44 -12.31 37.84
N MET A 475 -13.07 -11.82 36.66
CA MET A 475 -12.41 -10.51 36.51
C MET A 475 -13.29 -9.33 36.96
N LYS A 476 -14.62 -9.41 36.79
CA LYS A 476 -15.54 -8.40 37.36
C LYS A 476 -15.67 -8.53 38.88
N GLY A 477 -15.69 -9.75 39.42
CA GLY A 477 -15.71 -10.00 40.85
C GLY A 477 -14.43 -9.59 41.57
N GLU A 478 -13.27 -9.71 40.92
CA GLU A 478 -11.98 -9.24 41.45
C GLU A 478 -11.80 -7.72 41.36
N HIS A 479 -12.48 -7.03 40.42
CA HIS A 479 -12.55 -5.56 40.43
C HIS A 479 -13.43 -5.07 41.58
N LEU A 480 -14.65 -5.60 41.72
CA LEU A 480 -15.55 -5.27 42.82
C LEU A 480 -14.93 -5.54 44.20
N LYS A 481 -14.20 -6.66 44.36
CA LYS A 481 -13.48 -6.97 45.61
C LYS A 481 -12.21 -6.15 45.87
N LYS A 482 -11.71 -5.39 44.89
CA LYS A 482 -10.59 -4.44 45.09
C LYS A 482 -11.05 -3.02 45.37
N ASP A 483 -12.22 -2.63 44.86
CA ASP A 483 -12.81 -1.32 45.13
C ASP A 483 -13.49 -1.28 46.52
N GLU A 484 -13.91 -2.41 47.09
CA GLU A 484 -14.52 -2.49 48.44
C GLU A 484 -13.53 -2.54 49.63
N SER A 485 -12.20 -2.50 49.41
CA SER A 485 -11.21 -2.66 50.50
C SER A 485 -10.34 -1.43 50.79
N HIS A 486 -10.66 -0.26 50.26
CA HIS A 486 -9.95 1.00 50.56
C HIS A 486 -10.82 2.27 50.43
N GLU A 487 -11.91 2.35 51.18
CA GLU A 487 -12.43 3.64 51.65
C GLU A 487 -12.41 3.65 53.18
N SER A 488 -11.48 4.43 53.75
CA SER A 488 -11.42 4.71 55.18
C SER A 488 -12.53 5.71 55.57
N GLU A 489 -13.08 5.53 56.77
CA GLU A 489 -14.33 6.12 57.27
C GLU A 489 -14.30 7.65 57.55
N SER A 490 -13.38 8.40 56.91
CA SER A 490 -13.12 9.83 57.18
C SER A 490 -13.82 10.82 56.25
N ASP A 491 -14.07 10.47 54.97
CA ASP A 491 -14.50 11.47 53.97
C ASP A 491 -16.03 11.58 53.78
N MET A 492 -16.81 10.66 54.35
CA MET A 492 -18.27 10.63 54.19
C MET A 492 -19.03 11.68 55.06
N ARG A 493 -18.34 12.66 55.64
CA ARG A 493 -18.96 13.79 56.38
C ARG A 493 -18.87 15.15 55.71
N LEU A 494 -18.03 15.35 54.69
CA LEU A 494 -17.91 16.66 54.01
C LEU A 494 -18.91 16.85 52.85
N VAL A 495 -19.28 15.77 52.15
CA VAL A 495 -20.06 15.85 50.89
C VAL A 495 -21.57 16.07 51.12
N VAL A 496 -22.09 15.70 52.29
CA VAL A 496 -23.51 15.90 52.64
C VAL A 496 -23.80 17.35 53.04
N GLN A 497 -22.84 18.03 53.67
CA GLN A 497 -23.04 19.40 54.17
C GLN A 497 -23.03 20.43 53.03
N MET A 498 -22.16 20.28 52.03
CA MET A 498 -22.09 21.18 50.86
C MET A 498 -23.27 21.06 49.87
N ARG A 499 -24.17 20.08 50.01
CA ARG A 499 -25.32 19.90 49.12
C ARG A 499 -26.61 20.57 49.60
N ASN A 500 -26.69 20.98 50.86
CA ASN A 500 -27.89 21.63 51.41
C ASN A 500 -27.84 23.16 51.33
N GLU A 501 -26.66 23.76 51.19
CA GLU A 501 -26.51 25.23 51.13
C GLU A 501 -26.82 25.80 49.73
N SER A 502 -26.50 25.09 48.64
CA SER A 502 -26.75 25.58 47.26
C SER A 502 -28.20 25.52 46.78
N ASN A 503 -29.15 25.02 47.59
CA ASN A 503 -30.57 24.92 47.21
C ASN A 503 -31.46 26.03 47.81
N ASN A 504 -30.95 26.88 48.71
CA ASN A 504 -31.72 27.97 49.33
C ASN A 504 -31.55 29.34 48.65
N GLU A 505 -30.55 29.54 47.77
CA GLU A 505 -30.29 30.83 47.09
C GLU A 505 -30.99 30.99 45.72
N LYS A 506 -32.06 30.21 45.44
CA LYS A 506 -32.87 30.36 44.20
C LYS A 506 -34.37 30.52 44.44
N LYS A 507 -34.76 30.89 45.66
CA LYS A 507 -36.10 31.38 45.98
C LYS A 507 -36.04 32.49 47.04
N ASN A 508 -35.61 33.67 46.61
CA ASN A 508 -36.12 35.00 47.00
C ASN A 508 -35.58 36.03 45.99
#